data_AF-A0A2N9LTS3-F1
#
_entry.id   AF-A0A2N9LTS3-F1
#
_cell.length_a   1.000
_cell.length_b   1.000
_cell.length_c   1.000
_cell.angle_alpha   90.00
_cell.angle_beta   90.00
_cell.angle_gamma   90.00
#
_symmetry.space_group_name_H-M   'P 1'
#
loop_
_entity.id
_entity.type
_entity.pdbx_description
1 polymer ?
#
loop_
_entity_poly.entity_id
_entity_poly.type
_entity_poly.pdbx_seq_one_letter_code
_entity_poly.pdbx_strand_id
1 'polypeptide(L)'
;MQLKIRSRKFDGRCAKHKGYNPAVDGRGGIKGACSRCALLCEIWESSLKLNQLIRKFNPTHDDLAKPQEPKPQHDPRQLSLIADGN
;
A
#
# COMPACT_ATOMS: atom_id res chain seq x y z
N MET A 1 -16.77 -5.37 13.61
CA MET A 1 -16.72 -4.15 12.78
C MET A 1 -15.47 -4.22 11.91
N GLN A 2 -15.58 -4.08 10.58
CA GLN A 2 -14.44 -4.12 9.65
C GLN A 2 -14.12 -2.71 9.17
N LEU A 3 -12.90 -2.21 9.44
CA LEU A 3 -12.42 -0.92 8.94
C LEU A 3 -11.61 -1.14 7.66
N LYS A 4 -12.02 -0.50 6.55
CA LYS A 4 -11.34 -0.63 5.25
C LYS A 4 -10.61 0.67 4.89
N ILE A 5 -9.30 0.66 5.03
CA ILE A 5 -8.43 1.74 4.53
C ILE A 5 -7.97 1.36 3.12
N ARG A 6 -8.30 2.17 2.11
CA ARG A 6 -7.92 1.86 0.72
C ARG A 6 -6.41 2.03 0.54
N SER A 7 -5.70 0.99 0.08
CA SER A 7 -4.31 1.10 -0.34
C SER A 7 -4.21 2.00 -1.58
N ARG A 8 -3.50 3.13 -1.47
CA ARG A 8 -3.23 4.04 -2.59
C ARG A 8 -1.77 3.85 -3.02
N LYS A 9 -1.54 3.43 -4.27
CA LYS A 9 -0.24 3.55 -4.92
C LYS A 9 -0.28 4.80 -5.81
N PHE A 10 0.69 5.70 -5.66
CA PHE A 10 0.79 6.88 -6.50
C PHE A 10 2.26 7.26 -6.71
N ASP A 11 2.56 7.82 -7.88
CA ASP A 11 3.90 8.30 -8.22
C ASP A 11 4.18 9.65 -7.56
N GLY A 12 4.71 9.60 -6.34
CA GLY A 12 5.15 10.78 -5.59
C GLY A 12 6.45 11.36 -6.15
N ARG A 13 6.36 12.27 -7.12
CA ARG A 13 7.54 12.96 -7.69
C ARG A 13 7.38 14.49 -7.69
N CYS A 14 8.48 15.18 -7.39
CA CYS A 14 8.61 16.63 -7.56
C CYS A 14 9.27 16.93 -8.91
N ALA A 15 8.64 17.78 -9.75
CA ALA A 15 9.19 18.13 -11.06
C ALA A 15 10.55 18.86 -10.96
N LYS A 16 10.72 19.70 -9.94
CA LYS A 16 11.94 20.48 -9.69
C LYS A 16 13.03 19.67 -8.98
N HIS A 17 12.64 18.73 -8.12
CA HIS A 17 13.57 17.95 -7.29
C HIS A 17 13.39 16.46 -7.56
N LYS A 18 13.85 16.01 -8.73
CA LYS A 18 13.69 14.61 -9.17
C LYS A 18 14.39 13.59 -8.28
N GLY A 19 15.45 13.98 -7.58
CA GLY A 19 16.23 13.12 -6.70
C GLY A 19 15.78 13.12 -5.24
N TYR A 20 14.78 13.93 -4.86
CA TYR A 20 14.31 13.96 -3.48
C TYR A 20 13.53 12.68 -3.15
N ASN A 21 13.99 11.94 -2.15
CA ASN A 21 13.34 10.75 -1.64
C ASN A 21 13.01 10.94 -0.15
N PRO A 22 11.72 11.06 0.22
CA PRO A 22 11.35 11.32 1.62
C PRO A 22 11.80 10.21 2.59
N ALA A 23 11.97 8.97 2.12
CA ALA A 23 12.39 7.85 2.97
C ALA A 23 13.89 7.88 3.33
N VAL A 24 14.71 8.53 2.51
CA VAL A 24 16.16 8.62 2.70
C VAL A 24 16.56 10.00 3.20
N ASP A 25 16.00 11.05 2.59
CA ASP A 25 16.39 12.44 2.83
C ASP A 25 15.62 13.08 4.00
N GLY A 26 14.45 12.53 4.35
CA GLY A 26 13.55 13.09 5.36
C GLY A 26 13.15 14.55 5.07
N ARG A 27 12.78 15.28 6.14
CA ARG A 27 12.47 16.72 6.04
C ARG A 27 13.69 17.59 5.74
N GLY A 28 14.88 17.19 6.23
CA GLY A 28 16.12 17.97 6.08
C GLY A 28 16.60 18.11 4.63
N GLY A 29 16.31 17.14 3.77
CA GLY A 29 16.67 17.21 2.35
C GLY A 29 15.75 18.07 1.47
N ILE A 30 14.74 18.73 2.05
CA ILE A 30 13.84 19.61 1.29
C ILE A 30 14.59 20.90 0.90
N LYS A 31 14.89 21.04 -0.39
CA LYS A 31 15.57 22.22 -0.93
C LYS A 31 14.61 23.39 -1.12
N GLY A 32 14.99 24.57 -0.63
CA GLY A 32 14.30 25.84 -0.88
C GLY A 32 12.85 25.87 -0.40
N ALA A 33 12.53 25.22 0.71
CA ALA A 33 11.17 25.14 1.26
C ALA A 33 10.12 24.68 0.22
N CYS A 34 10.49 23.77 -0.68
CA CYS A 34 9.62 23.30 -1.75
C CYS A 34 8.36 22.62 -1.19
N SER A 35 7.21 23.28 -1.37
CA SER A 35 5.90 22.81 -0.91
C SER A 35 5.55 21.40 -1.41
N ARG A 36 5.92 21.07 -2.65
CA ARG A 36 5.66 19.74 -3.22
C ARG A 36 6.49 18.65 -2.55
N CYS A 37 7.76 18.93 -2.23
CA CYS A 37 8.60 17.98 -1.49
C CYS A 37 8.13 17.85 -0.03
N ALA A 38 7.70 18.95 0.59
CA ALA A 38 7.13 18.94 1.94
C ALA A 38 5.88 18.06 2.02
N LEU A 39 4.91 18.25 1.11
CA LEU A 39 3.71 17.40 1.04
C LEU A 39 4.05 15.94 0.79
N LEU A 40 5.00 15.65 -0.09
CA LEU A 40 5.44 14.28 -0.35
C LEU A 40 6.04 13.63 0.91
N CYS A 41 6.82 14.40 1.68
CA CYS A 41 7.36 13.97 2.97
C CYS A 41 6.25 13.70 3.99
N GLU A 42 5.29 14.62 4.13
CA GLU A 42 4.15 14.46 5.04
C GLU A 42 3.30 13.23 4.73
N ILE A 43 3.06 12.95 3.45
CA ILE A 43 2.34 11.74 3.03
C ILE A 43 3.10 10.49 3.46
N TRP A 44 4.43 10.47 3.26
CA TRP A 44 5.27 9.34 3.66
C TRP A 44 5.29 9.15 5.18
N GLU A 45 5.51 10.21 5.97
CA GLU A 45 5.48 10.16 7.44
C GLU A 45 4.11 9.68 7.95
N SER A 46 3.04 10.19 7.36
CA SER A 46 1.67 9.79 7.71
C SER A 46 1.43 8.30 7.44
N SER A 47 1.99 7.76 6.34
CA SER A 47 1.90 6.33 6.04
C SER A 47 2.61 5.47 7.09
N LEU A 48 3.79 5.89 7.57
CA LEU A 48 4.50 5.18 8.62
C LEU A 48 3.73 5.22 9.95
N LYS A 49 3.21 6.40 10.31
CA LYS A 49 2.39 6.57 11.51
C LYS A 49 1.15 5.68 11.46
N LEU A 50 0.50 5.61 10.31
CA LEU A 50 -0.65 4.73 10.11
C LEU A 50 -0.28 3.26 10.36
N ASN A 51 0.79 2.77 9.76
CA ASN A 51 1.25 1.39 9.95
C ASN A 51 1.55 1.10 11.42
N GLN A 52 2.20 2.02 12.13
CA GLN A 52 2.44 1.89 13.57
C GLN A 52 1.16 1.81 14.39
N LEU A 53 0.15 2.63 14.07
CA LEU A 53 -1.14 2.62 14.75
C LEU A 53 -1.88 1.29 14.53
N ILE A 54 -1.84 0.75 13.31
CA ILE A 54 -2.45 -0.54 12.99
C ILE A 54 -1.79 -1.66 13.80
N ARG A 55 -0.45 -1.72 13.83
CA ARG A 55 0.30 -2.74 14.61
C ARG A 55 0.06 -2.62 16.11
N LYS A 56 -0.02 -1.39 16.64
CA LYS A 56 -0.36 -1.18 18.05
C LYS A 56 -1.78 -1.64 18.37
N PHE A 57 -2.71 -1.42 17.46
CA PHE A 57 -4.09 -1.85 17.60
C PHE A 57 -4.24 -3.37 17.48
N ASN A 58 -3.49 -4.00 16.58
CA ASN A 58 -3.46 -5.45 16.40
C ASN A 58 -2.00 -5.95 16.25
N PRO A 59 -1.36 -6.38 17.34
CA PRO A 59 0.05 -6.80 17.35
C PRO A 59 0.39 -8.00 16.45
N THR A 60 -0.61 -8.80 16.08
CA THR A 60 -0.44 -9.95 15.18
C THR A 60 -0.73 -9.60 13.72
N HIS A 61 -1.07 -8.35 13.42
CA HIS A 61 -1.31 -7.92 12.05
C HIS A 61 -0.01 -7.84 11.26
N ASP A 62 0.03 -8.57 10.14
CA ASP A 62 1.10 -8.47 9.16
C ASP A 62 0.65 -7.57 7.99
N ASP A 63 1.02 -6.29 8.04
CA ASP A 63 0.73 -5.33 6.97
C ASP A 63 1.50 -5.59 5.66
N LEU A 64 2.47 -6.53 5.65
CA LEU A 64 3.17 -6.97 4.43
C LEU A 64 2.50 -8.18 3.77
N ALA A 65 1.57 -8.84 4.47
CA ALA A 65 0.85 -9.98 3.93
C ALA A 65 0.07 -9.55 2.68
N LYS A 66 0.28 -10.27 1.56
CA LYS A 66 -0.47 -10.06 0.32
C LYS A 66 -1.97 -10.20 0.66
N PRO A 67 -2.84 -9.25 0.26
CA PRO A 67 -4.28 -9.43 0.41
C PRO A 67 -4.64 -10.77 -0.22
N GLN A 68 -5.27 -11.67 0.54
CA GLN A 68 -5.71 -12.94 -0.01
C GLN A 68 -6.69 -12.63 -1.14
N GLU A 69 -6.32 -13.02 -2.36
CA GLU A 69 -7.24 -12.99 -3.49
C GLU A 69 -8.43 -13.88 -3.09
N PRO A 70 -9.68 -13.40 -3.26
CA PRO A 70 -10.84 -14.23 -2.96
C PRO A 70 -10.67 -15.53 -3.74
N LYS A 71 -10.66 -16.67 -3.03
CA LYS A 71 -10.53 -17.98 -3.66
C LYS A 71 -11.59 -18.07 -4.76
N PRO A 72 -11.23 -18.41 -6.01
CA PRO A 72 -12.22 -18.60 -7.04
C PRO A 72 -13.21 -19.66 -6.54
N GLN A 73 -14.47 -19.26 -6.35
CA GLN A 73 -15.54 -20.20 -6.08
C GLN A 73 -15.62 -21.09 -7.31
N HIS A 74 -15.24 -22.35 -7.17
CA HIS A 74 -15.35 -23.33 -8.24
C HIS A 74 -16.83 -23.40 -8.65
N ASP A 75 -17.15 -23.00 -9.89
CA ASP A 75 -18.50 -23.14 -10.42
C ASP A 75 -18.76 -24.64 -10.63
N PRO A 76 -19.81 -25.24 -10.02
CA PRO A 76 -20.13 -26.66 -10.17
C PRO A 76 -20.30 -27.10 -11.63
N ARG A 77 -20.57 -26.17 -12.55
CA ARG A 77 -20.72 -26.47 -13.98
C ARG A 77 -19.40 -26.77 -14.70
N GLN A 78 -18.24 -26.52 -14.07
CA GLN A 78 -16.94 -26.88 -14.68
C GLN A 78 -16.57 -28.36 -14.51
N LEU A 79 -17.31 -29.13 -13.70
CA LEU A 79 -17.07 -30.57 -13.54
C LEU A 79 -17.65 -31.45 -14.65
N SER A 80 -18.54 -30.92 -15.50
CA SER A 80 -19.18 -31.73 -16.57
C SER A 80 -18.28 -31.96 -17.80
N LEU A 81 -17.08 -31.39 -17.85
CA LEU A 81 -16.14 -31.56 -18.98
C LEU A 81 -15.12 -32.69 -18.78
N ILE A 82 -15.17 -33.41 -17.65
CA ILE A 82 -14.19 -34.45 -17.28
C ILE A 82 -14.84 -35.85 -17.29
N ALA A 83 -16.14 -35.97 -17.51
CA ALA A 83 -16.88 -37.23 -17.36
C ALA A 83 -17.09 -38.03 -18.66
N ASP A 84 -16.80 -37.48 -19.84
CA ASP A 84 -17.04 -38.17 -21.12
C ASP A 84 -15.70 -38.51 -21.81
N GLY A 85 -15.08 -39.61 -21.38
CA GLY A 85 -13.85 -40.08 -22.01
C GLY A 85 -13.23 -41.33 -21.40
N ASN A 86 -13.99 -42.43 -21.31
CA ASN A 86 -13.54 -43.81 -21.62
C ASN A 86 -14.71 -44.80 -21.54
#